data_AF-A0AAU1V4L7-F1
#
_entry.id   AF-A0AAU1V4L7-F1
#
_cell.length_a   1.000
_cell.length_b   1.000
_cell.length_c   1.000
_cell.angle_alpha   90.00
_cell.angle_beta   90.00
_cell.angle_gamma   90.00
#
_symmetry.space_group_name_H-M   'P 1'
#
loop_
_entity.id
_entity.type
_entity.pdbx_description
1 polymer ?
#
loop_
_entity_poly.entity_id
_entity_poly.type
_entity_poly.pdbx_seq_one_letter_code
_entity_poly.pdbx_strand_id
1 'polypeptide(L)'
;MKSEHTPFEGGPMDGRVLPVLVGPTGHPPKTYRIPLPDAAGGPPTVLVYRRVPRGHSKRLGLPQGWKYEYDPTGRIDRLKWPWSKPDTGPDATPGGKPDDTDG
;
A
#
# COMPACT_ATOMS: atom_id res chain seq x y z
N MET A 1 -13.24 -12.90 9.65
CA MET A 1 -12.65 -11.71 8.98
C MET A 1 -13.67 -11.15 8.01
N LYS A 2 -13.87 -9.84 7.91
CA LYS A 2 -14.77 -9.22 6.92
C LYS A 2 -13.96 -8.64 5.76
N SER A 3 -14.55 -8.58 4.57
CA SER A 3 -14.00 -7.90 3.41
C SER A 3 -14.99 -6.85 2.88
N GLU A 4 -14.46 -5.79 2.30
CA GLU A 4 -15.21 -4.73 1.61
C GLU A 4 -14.79 -4.68 0.14
N HIS A 5 -15.74 -4.56 -0.77
CA HIS A 5 -15.46 -4.36 -2.20
C HIS A 5 -15.04 -2.92 -2.45
N THR A 6 -13.72 -2.68 -2.48
CA THR A 6 -13.15 -1.33 -2.59
C THR A 6 -12.69 -1.04 -4.02
N PRO A 7 -13.13 0.07 -4.64
CA PRO A 7 -12.64 0.51 -5.95
C PRO A 7 -11.19 0.99 -5.90
N PHE A 8 -10.46 0.75 -7.00
CA PHE A 8 -9.10 1.23 -7.24
C PHE A 8 -9.10 2.19 -8.43
N GLU A 9 -8.46 3.34 -8.29
CA GLU A 9 -8.46 4.42 -9.30
C GLU A 9 -7.06 5.00 -9.55
N GLY A 10 -6.84 5.50 -10.77
CA GLY A 10 -5.70 6.35 -11.15
C GLY A 10 -4.38 5.63 -11.47
N GLY A 11 -4.35 4.29 -11.46
CA GLY A 11 -3.14 3.50 -11.69
C GLY A 11 -3.38 2.24 -12.51
N PRO A 12 -2.43 1.29 -12.54
CA PRO A 12 -2.58 0.03 -13.30
C PRO A 12 -3.80 -0.83 -12.92
N MET A 13 -4.43 -0.54 -11.78
CA MET A 13 -5.65 -1.19 -11.28
C MET A 13 -6.92 -0.34 -11.48
N ASP A 14 -6.85 0.72 -12.28
CA ASP A 14 -7.97 1.63 -12.51
C ASP A 14 -9.23 0.88 -12.97
N GLY A 15 -10.38 1.25 -12.40
CA GLY A 15 -11.67 0.62 -12.69
C GLY A 15 -11.90 -0.75 -12.04
N ARG A 16 -10.91 -1.31 -11.34
CA ARG A 16 -11.07 -2.60 -10.64
C ARG A 16 -11.69 -2.40 -9.26
N VAL A 17 -12.45 -3.40 -8.82
CA VAL A 17 -12.99 -3.48 -7.47
C VAL A 17 -12.49 -4.76 -6.84
N LEU A 18 -11.76 -4.65 -5.72
CA LEU A 18 -11.22 -5.81 -5.03
C LEU A 18 -11.87 -6.00 -3.65
N PRO A 19 -12.08 -7.26 -3.22
CA PRO A 19 -12.43 -7.54 -1.83
C PRO A 19 -11.21 -7.31 -0.94
N VAL A 20 -11.20 -6.21 -0.20
CA VAL A 20 -10.12 -5.85 0.72
C VAL A 20 -10.53 -6.20 2.14
N LEU A 21 -9.64 -6.88 2.87
CA LEU A 21 -9.88 -7.21 4.27
C LEU A 21 -9.98 -5.95 5.11
N VAL A 22 -11.04 -5.85 5.92
CA VAL A 22 -11.23 -4.73 6.83
C VAL A 22 -10.84 -5.11 8.25
N GLY A 23 -10.28 -4.14 8.98
CA GLY A 23 -9.96 -4.30 10.39
C GLY A 23 -11.22 -4.30 11.29
N PRO A 24 -11.05 -4.42 12.61
CA PRO A 24 -12.15 -4.35 13.58
C PRO A 24 -12.97 -3.06 13.48
N THR A 25 -12.33 -1.96 13.06
CA THR A 25 -12.97 -0.66 12.81
C THR A 25 -13.80 -0.62 11.51
N GLY A 26 -13.84 -1.70 10.74
CA GLY A 26 -14.56 -1.78 9.47
C GLY A 26 -13.91 -0.99 8.34
N HIS A 27 -12.74 -0.41 8.55
CA HIS A 27 -12.04 0.34 7.51
C HIS A 27 -11.04 -0.55 6.76
N PRO A 28 -10.94 -0.42 5.43
CA PRO A 28 -9.82 -0.98 4.66
C PRO A 28 -8.48 -0.44 5.19
N PRO A 29 -7.33 -1.07 4.93
CA PRO A 29 -6.03 -0.51 5.28
C PRO A 29 -5.84 0.93 4.78
N LYS A 30 -4.96 1.70 5.44
CA LYS A 30 -4.67 3.07 4.96
C LYS A 30 -3.90 3.04 3.62
N THR A 31 -3.07 2.01 3.43
CA THR A 31 -2.22 1.86 2.26
C THR A 31 -2.25 0.41 1.80
N TYR A 32 -2.39 0.21 0.48
CA TYR A 32 -2.35 -1.10 -0.16
C TYR A 32 -1.14 -1.17 -1.10
N ARG A 33 -0.33 -2.24 -0.98
CA ARG A 33 0.89 -2.43 -1.77
C ARG A 33 0.76 -3.65 -2.65
N ILE A 34 1.11 -3.50 -3.92
CA ILE A 34 1.12 -4.59 -4.89
C ILE A 34 2.54 -4.67 -5.47
N PRO A 35 3.34 -5.68 -5.12
CA PRO A 35 4.60 -5.93 -5.80
C PRO A 35 4.28 -6.47 -7.19
N LEU A 36 4.72 -5.74 -8.22
CA LEU A 36 4.62 -6.16 -9.60
C LEU A 36 5.98 -6.73 -10.03
N PRO A 37 6.05 -8.01 -10.43
CA PRO A 37 7.30 -8.57 -10.93
C PRO A 37 7.71 -7.85 -12.21
N ASP A 38 9.00 -7.56 -12.35
CA ASP A 38 9.55 -7.00 -13.57
C ASP A 38 9.65 -8.10 -14.65
N ALA A 39 9.20 -7.79 -15.86
CA ALA A 39 9.17 -8.75 -16.96
C ALA A 39 10.58 -9.10 -17.49
N ALA A 40 11.57 -8.24 -17.26
CA ALA A 40 12.97 -8.46 -17.62
C ALA A 40 13.81 -9.04 -16.47
N GLY A 41 13.17 -9.43 -15.35
CA GLY A 41 13.85 -10.00 -14.18
C GLY A 41 14.51 -8.97 -13.27
N GLY A 42 14.21 -7.69 -13.44
CA GLY A 42 14.63 -6.61 -12.55
C GLY A 42 13.93 -6.60 -11.19
N PRO A 43 14.29 -5.65 -10.30
CA PRO A 43 13.64 -5.49 -9.00
C PRO A 43 12.13 -5.21 -9.17
N PRO A 44 11.26 -5.78 -8.30
CA PRO A 44 9.82 -5.62 -8.43
C PRO A 44 9.39 -4.17 -8.23
N THR A 45 8.52 -3.67 -9.11
CA THR A 45 7.91 -2.35 -8.95
C THR A 45 6.77 -2.45 -7.95
N VAL A 46 6.82 -1.69 -6.87
CA VAL A 46 5.74 -1.67 -5.87
C VAL A 46 4.74 -0.58 -6.21
N LEU A 47 3.51 -0.98 -6.57
CA LEU A 47 2.39 -0.04 -6.70
C LEU A 47 1.84 0.28 -5.31
N VAL A 48 1.68 1.57 -5.02
CA VAL A 48 1.12 2.06 -3.76
C VAL A 48 -0.22 2.72 -4.03
N TYR A 49 -1.24 2.31 -3.27
CA TYR A 49 -2.55 2.94 -3.28
C TYR A 49 -2.91 3.46 -1.89
N ARG A 50 -3.48 4.68 -1.82
CA ARG A 50 -3.90 5.34 -0.58
C ARG A 50 -5.42 5.29 -0.44
N ARG A 51 -5.89 4.96 0.75
CA ARG A 51 -7.32 4.95 1.08
C ARG A 51 -7.83 6.39 1.18
N VAL A 52 -8.82 6.74 0.37
CA VAL A 52 -9.49 8.05 0.36
C VAL A 52 -11.03 7.87 0.49
N PRO A 53 -11.75 8.85 1.07
CA PRO A 53 -13.20 8.81 1.09
C PRO A 53 -13.76 8.77 -0.34
N ARG A 54 -14.70 7.87 -0.62
CA ARG A 54 -15.39 7.82 -1.91
C ARG A 54 -16.35 9.01 -2.09
N GLY A 55 -16.85 9.53 -0.99
CA GLY A 55 -17.76 10.67 -0.93
C GLY A 55 -18.18 10.91 0.52
N HIS A 56 -18.82 12.05 0.78
CA HIS A 56 -19.29 12.42 2.11
C HIS A 56 -20.82 12.52 2.13
N SER A 57 -21.43 12.13 3.25
CA SER A 57 -22.87 12.22 3.42
C SER A 57 -23.30 13.68 3.54
N LYS A 58 -24.36 14.08 2.81
CA LYS A 58 -24.79 15.48 2.70
C LYS A 58 -25.17 16.13 4.04
N ARG A 59 -25.63 15.34 5.02
CA ARG A 59 -26.14 15.85 6.30
C ARG A 59 -25.14 15.82 7.44
N LEU A 60 -24.21 14.84 7.44
CA LEU A 60 -23.32 14.60 8.59
C LEU A 60 -21.83 14.68 8.21
N GLY A 61 -21.50 14.84 6.92
CA GLY A 61 -20.13 14.90 6.46
C GLY A 61 -19.35 13.61 6.65
N LEU A 62 -20.02 12.50 6.97
CA LEU A 62 -19.36 11.21 7.18
C LEU A 62 -18.98 10.57 5.84
N PRO A 63 -17.80 9.93 5.73
CA PRO A 63 -17.44 9.14 4.57
C PRO A 63 -18.49 8.06 4.29
N GLN A 64 -18.99 8.01 3.04
CA GLN A 64 -19.98 7.00 2.60
C GLN A 64 -19.33 5.71 2.07
N GLY A 65 -18.09 5.47 2.45
CA GLY A 65 -17.27 4.37 1.95
C GLY A 65 -15.90 4.85 1.50
N TRP A 66 -15.07 3.89 1.11
CA TRP A 66 -13.67 4.13 0.80
C TRP A 66 -13.36 3.71 -0.64
N LYS A 67 -12.35 4.34 -1.22
CA LYS A 67 -11.70 3.92 -2.45
C LYS A 67 -10.19 4.01 -2.28
N TYR A 68 -9.45 3.38 -3.17
CA TYR A 68 -8.01 3.43 -3.23
C TYR A 68 -7.57 4.25 -4.44
N GLU A 69 -6.79 5.29 -4.20
CA GLU A 69 -6.21 6.15 -5.23
C GLU A 69 -4.72 5.82 -5.39
N TYR A 70 -4.26 5.68 -6.62
CA TYR A 70 -2.87 5.39 -6.93
C TYR A 70 -1.96 6.55 -6.51
N ASP A 71 -0.89 6.23 -5.79
CA ASP A 71 0.17 7.18 -5.48
C ASP A 71 1.36 6.95 -6.41
N PRO A 72 1.57 7.81 -7.43
CA PRO A 72 2.65 7.65 -8.39
C PRO A 72 4.03 7.84 -7.77
N THR A 73 4.11 8.45 -6.57
CA THR A 73 5.39 8.62 -5.88
C THR A 73 5.88 7.32 -5.25
N GLY A 74 5.01 6.32 -5.08
CA GLY A 74 5.33 5.06 -4.40
C GLY A 74 5.70 5.22 -2.93
N ARG A 75 5.52 6.41 -2.33
CA ARG A 75 5.92 6.67 -0.95
C ARG A 75 4.83 6.25 0.02
N ILE A 76 5.25 5.61 1.11
CA ILE A 76 4.38 5.32 2.24
C ILE A 76 4.49 6.43 3.28
N ASP A 77 3.36 6.78 3.90
CA ASP A 77 3.38 7.64 5.07
C ASP A 77 4.04 6.87 6.22
N ARG A 78 5.29 7.23 6.51
CA ARG A 78 6.02 6.66 7.62
C ARG A 78 5.61 7.33 8.92
N LEU A 79 5.37 6.52 9.96
CA LEU A 79 5.11 7.03 11.29
C LEU A 79 6.39 7.65 11.86
N LYS A 80 6.36 8.96 12.07
CA LYS A 80 7.50 9.75 12.57
C LYS A 80 7.62 9.61 14.09
N TRP A 81 8.21 8.51 14.53
CA TRP A 81 8.65 8.36 15.92
C TRP A 81 10.09 8.86 16.08
N PRO A 82 10.50 9.32 17.27
CA PRO A 82 11.86 9.79 17.48
C PRO A 82 12.92 8.67 17.39
N TRP A 83 12.51 7.40 17.39
CA TRP A 83 13.38 6.22 17.20
C TRP A 83 13.23 5.55 15.83
N SER A 84 12.55 6.20 14.89
CA SER A 84 12.29 5.65 13.56
C SER A 84 13.52 5.79 12.63
N LYS A 85 14.27 4.69 12.36
CA LYS A 85 15.41 4.63 11.39
C LYS A 85 15.10 5.17 9.98
N PRO A 86 15.91 6.01 9.33
CA PRO A 86 15.60 6.61 8.02
C PRO A 86 15.27 5.57 6.93
N ASP A 87 14.42 5.95 5.98
CA ASP A 87 13.93 5.10 4.89
C ASP A 87 15.10 4.59 4.05
N THR A 88 15.26 3.27 3.99
CA THR A 88 16.14 2.63 3.02
C THR A 88 15.27 2.35 1.80
N GLY A 89 15.47 3.13 0.73
CA GLY A 89 14.66 3.04 -0.48
C GLY A 89 14.66 1.62 -1.10
N PRO A 90 13.80 1.36 -2.09
CA PRO A 90 13.65 0.04 -2.72
C PRO A 90 14.91 -0.48 -3.45
N ASP A 91 16.00 0.28 -3.44
CA ASP A 91 17.29 -0.09 -4.03
C ASP A 91 18.33 -0.57 -2.99
N ALA A 92 17.95 -0.70 -1.72
CA ALA A 92 18.81 -1.36 -0.75
C ALA A 92 18.61 -2.88 -0.80
N THR A 93 19.37 -3.51 -1.70
CA THR A 93 19.81 -4.89 -1.52
C THR A 93 20.21 -5.08 -0.05
N PRO A 94 19.60 -6.00 0.71
CA PRO A 94 20.19 -6.45 1.95
C PRO A 94 21.51 -7.08 1.55
N GLY A 95 22.62 -6.38 1.78
CA GLY A 95 23.96 -6.92 1.56
C GLY A 95 24.00 -8.29 2.22
N GLY A 96 24.17 -9.32 1.40
CA GLY A 96 24.28 -10.70 1.85
C GLY A 96 25.31 -10.76 2.95
N LYS A 97 24.92 -11.32 4.08
CA LYS A 97 25.90 -11.83 5.03
C LYS A 97 26.56 -13.01 4.32
N PRO A 98 27.87 -12.97 4.02
CA PRO A 98 28.53 -14.15 3.49
C PRO A 98 28.43 -15.26 4.53
N ASP A 99 28.16 -16.43 4.01
CA ASP A 99 28.30 -17.73 4.67
C ASP A 99 29.67 -17.80 5.36
N ASP A 100 29.69 -17.88 6.69
CA ASP A 100 30.87 -18.37 7.42
C ASP A 100 30.72 -19.89 7.52
N THR A 101 31.09 -20.57 6.44
CA THR A 101 31.53 -21.98 6.49
C THR A 101 33.05 -21.95 6.65
N ASP A 102 33.56 -22.36 7.82
CA ASP A 102 34.64 -23.34 7.97
C ASP A 102 35.01 -23.55 9.45
N GLY A 103 35.16 -24.83 9.85
CA GLY A 103 35.69 -25.25 11.16
C GLY A 103 35.12 -26.56 11.68
#